data_AF-A0A932EJ52-F1
#
_entry.id   AF-A0A932EJ52-F1
#
_cell.length_a   1.000
_cell.length_b   1.000
_cell.length_c   1.000
_cell.angle_alpha   90.00
_cell.angle_beta   90.00
_cell.angle_gamma   90.00
#
_symmetry.space_group_name_H-M   'P 1'
#
loop_
_entity.id
_entity.type
_entity.pdbx_description
1 polymer ?
#
loop_
_entity_poly.entity_id
_entity_poly.type
_entity_poly.pdbx_seq_one_letter_code
_entity_poly.pdbx_strand_id
1 'polypeptide(L)'
;MRLKTAWQHVRRSPYQSLAAVLIMSLTFFIASIFILIGVGGAKVIDYFESRPQITAFFRDEASQEQIARLQTSLTQTQKISSTNFVSKEEALKIYQEQNKDDPLLL
;
A
#
# COMPACT_ATOMS: atom_id res chain seq x y z
N MET A 1 -8.59 -12.24 44.29
CA MET A 1 -8.70 -11.40 45.52
C MET A 1 -8.46 -9.89 45.27
N ARG A 2 -7.55 -9.48 44.37
CA ARG A 2 -7.22 -8.05 44.17
C ARG A 2 -8.23 -7.21 43.36
N LEU A 3 -8.96 -7.81 42.42
CA LEU A 3 -10.00 -7.10 41.65
C LEU A 3 -11.15 -6.57 42.52
N LYS A 4 -11.55 -7.34 43.53
CA LYS A 4 -12.64 -6.96 44.44
C LYS A 4 -12.27 -5.75 45.29
N THR A 5 -11.00 -5.66 45.69
CA THR A 5 -10.44 -4.52 46.42
C THR A 5 -10.31 -3.29 45.52
N ALA A 6 -9.81 -3.45 44.28
CA ALA A 6 -9.76 -2.37 43.31
C ALA A 6 -11.16 -1.78 43.02
N TRP A 7 -12.16 -2.63 42.82
CA TRP A 7 -13.55 -2.22 42.64
C TRP A 7 -14.13 -1.47 43.85
N GLN A 8 -13.79 -1.91 45.07
CA GLN A 8 -14.19 -1.22 46.30
C GLN A 8 -13.58 0.18 46.40
N HIS A 9 -12.32 0.36 45.98
CA HIS A 9 -11.68 1.68 45.95
C HIS A 9 -12.29 2.59 44.87
N VAL A 10 -12.57 2.05 43.68
CA VAL A 10 -13.22 2.79 42.59
C VAL A 10 -14.61 3.29 42.99
N ARG A 11 -15.39 2.44 43.66
CA ARG A 11 -16.74 2.80 44.14
C ARG A 11 -16.72 3.81 45.29
N ARG A 12 -15.66 3.86 46.09
CA ARG A 12 -15.52 4.79 47.23
C ARG A 12 -15.04 6.18 46.80
N SER A 13 -14.25 6.28 45.73
CA SER A 13 -13.80 7.56 45.17
C SER A 13 -14.10 7.63 43.66
N PRO A 14 -15.38 7.80 43.28
CA PRO A 14 -15.80 7.70 41.88
C PRO A 14 -15.22 8.83 41.01
N TYR A 15 -15.12 10.06 41.52
CA TYR A 15 -14.59 11.19 40.77
C TYR A 15 -13.11 11.04 40.43
N GLN A 16 -12.27 10.68 41.40
CA GLN A 16 -10.82 10.49 41.18
C GLN A 16 -10.55 9.28 40.29
N SER A 17 -11.30 8.18 40.49
CA SER A 17 -11.16 6.99 39.67
C SER A 17 -11.58 7.23 38.23
N LEU A 18 -12.66 7.99 38.01
CA LEU A 18 -13.09 8.39 36.67
C LEU A 18 -12.05 9.29 36.00
N ALA A 19 -11.51 10.27 36.71
CA ALA A 19 -10.45 11.13 36.19
C ALA A 19 -9.22 10.33 35.77
N ALA A 20 -8.78 9.36 36.59
CA ALA A 20 -7.65 8.49 36.27
C ALA A 20 -7.91 7.62 35.03
N VAL A 21 -9.11 7.03 34.93
CA VAL A 21 -9.51 6.22 33.75
C VAL A 21 -9.56 7.09 32.49
N LEU A 22 -10.09 8.30 32.58
CA LEU A 22 -10.14 9.23 31.44
C LEU A 22 -8.74 9.64 30.98
N ILE A 23 -7.84 9.98 31.90
CA ILE A 23 -6.45 10.33 31.58
C ILE A 23 -5.75 9.14 30.90
N MET A 24 -5.85 7.95 31.47
CA MET A 24 -5.27 6.74 30.87
C MET A 24 -5.85 6.46 29.48
N SER A 25 -7.18 6.55 29.34
CA SER A 25 -7.85 6.36 28.05
C SER A 25 -7.36 7.36 27.02
N LEU A 26 -7.19 8.63 27.40
CA LEU A 26 -6.69 9.67 26.51
C LEU A 26 -5.23 9.41 26.12
N THR A 27 -4.39 8.97 27.05
CA THR A 27 -3.00 8.59 26.76
C THR A 27 -2.93 7.46 25.73
N PHE A 28 -3.71 6.38 25.93
CA PHE A 28 -3.76 5.27 24.98
C PHE A 28 -4.38 5.68 23.64
N PHE A 29 -5.38 6.56 23.65
CA PHE A 29 -5.98 7.10 22.43
C PHE A 29 -4.95 7.86 21.59
N ILE A 30 -4.20 8.78 22.21
CA ILE A 30 -3.13 9.52 21.55
C ILE A 30 -2.06 8.56 21.03
N ALA A 31 -1.61 7.59 21.83
CA ALA A 31 -0.65 6.58 21.39
C ALA A 31 -1.16 5.78 20.18
N SER A 32 -2.44 5.42 20.17
CA SER A 32 -3.07 4.69 19.05
C SER A 32 -3.10 5.52 17.77
N ILE A 33 -3.34 6.83 17.86
CA ILE A 33 -3.28 7.73 16.70
C ILE A 33 -1.88 7.73 16.09
N PHE A 34 -0.83 7.84 16.91
CA PHE A 34 0.55 7.81 16.41
C PHE A 34 0.87 6.49 15.71
N ILE A 35 0.44 5.36 16.27
CA ILE A 35 0.62 4.04 15.64
C ILE A 35 -0.14 3.97 14.31
N LEU A 36 -1.38 4.45 14.28
CA LEU A 36 -2.21 4.44 13.07
C LEU A 36 -1.59 5.28 11.97
N ILE A 37 -1.10 6.49 12.29
CA ILE A 37 -0.43 7.35 11.31
C ILE A 37 0.88 6.72 10.82
N GLY A 38 1.69 6.15 11.73
CA GLY A 38 2.96 5.52 11.34
C GLY A 38 2.77 4.33 10.41
N VAL A 39 1.93 3.37 10.82
CA VAL A 39 1.67 2.15 10.03
C VAL A 39 0.83 2.47 8.80
N GLY A 40 -0.19 3.30 8.94
CA GLY A 40 -1.05 3.72 7.83
C GLY A 40 -0.29 4.51 6.78
N GLY A 41 0.57 5.45 7.20
CA GLY A 41 1.44 6.21 6.30
C GLY A 41 2.39 5.32 5.52
N ALA A 42 3.07 4.38 6.17
CA ALA A 42 3.92 3.40 5.48
C ALA A 42 3.13 2.57 4.46
N LYS A 43 1.95 2.10 4.83
CA LYS A 43 1.07 1.35 3.90
C LYS A 43 0.58 2.18 2.72
N VAL A 44 0.28 3.45 2.95
CA VAL A 44 -0.10 4.38 1.88
C VAL A 44 1.07 4.58 0.93
N ILE A 45 2.27 4.84 1.45
CA ILE A 45 3.48 4.99 0.63
C ILE A 45 3.73 3.73 -0.20
N ASP A 46 3.74 2.54 0.41
CA ASP A 46 3.91 1.25 -0.29
C ASP A 46 2.86 1.08 -1.41
N TYR A 47 1.61 1.44 -1.13
CA TYR A 47 0.53 1.35 -2.10
C TYR A 47 0.77 2.28 -3.30
N PHE A 48 1.24 3.51 -3.07
CA PHE A 48 1.56 4.45 -4.16
C PHE A 48 2.84 4.07 -4.89
N GLU A 49 3.87 3.57 -4.22
CA GLU A 49 5.12 3.08 -4.84
C GLU A 49 4.91 1.82 -5.69
N SER A 50 3.86 1.03 -5.46
CA SER A 50 3.53 -0.14 -6.26
C SER A 50 2.84 0.17 -7.61
N ARG A 51 2.41 1.41 -7.82
CA ARG A 51 1.63 1.85 -8.98
C ARG A 51 2.42 2.40 -10.20
N PRO A 52 3.68 2.85 -10.13
CA PRO A 52 4.38 3.35 -11.30
C PRO A 52 4.75 2.18 -12.22
N GLN A 53 3.86 1.87 -13.14
CA GLN A 53 4.11 0.98 -14.26
C GLN A 53 4.66 1.83 -15.42
N ILE A 54 5.93 1.60 -15.77
CA ILE A 54 6.55 2.26 -16.93
C ILE A 54 6.37 1.33 -18.13
N THR A 55 5.61 1.80 -19.13
CA THR A 55 5.46 1.10 -20.41
C THR A 55 6.46 1.65 -21.41
N ALA A 56 7.40 0.82 -21.85
CA ALA A 56 8.31 1.15 -22.93
C ALA A 56 7.85 0.47 -24.22
N PHE A 57 7.64 1.26 -25.28
CA PHE A 57 7.23 0.73 -26.58
C PHE A 57 8.46 0.37 -27.42
N PHE A 58 8.46 -0.82 -27.99
CA PHE A 58 9.47 -1.25 -28.95
C PHE A 58 9.08 -0.81 -30.36
N ARG A 59 10.09 -0.56 -31.20
CA ARG A 59 9.87 -0.39 -32.64
C ARG A 59 9.56 -1.73 -33.28
N ASP A 60 8.80 -1.73 -34.37
CA ASP A 60 8.37 -2.95 -35.08
C ASP A 60 9.53 -3.81 -35.61
N GLU A 61 10.70 -3.19 -35.83
CA GLU A 61 11.92 -3.84 -36.32
C GLU A 61 12.76 -4.50 -35.21
N ALA A 62 12.35 -4.38 -33.94
CA ALA A 62 13.11 -4.94 -32.83
C ALA A 62 13.06 -6.47 -32.83
N SER A 63 14.23 -7.12 -32.83
CA SER A 63 14.29 -8.58 -32.73
C SER A 63 14.03 -9.05 -31.29
N GLN A 64 13.49 -10.27 -31.15
CA GLN A 64 13.21 -10.85 -29.84
C GLN A 64 14.48 -11.03 -28.98
N GLU A 65 15.63 -11.22 -29.64
CA GLU A 65 16.94 -11.29 -28.99
C GLU A 65 17.37 -9.94 -28.41
N GLN A 66 17.09 -8.82 -29.08
CA GLN A 66 17.36 -7.47 -28.58
C GLN A 66 16.49 -7.16 -27.35
N ILE A 67 15.22 -7.58 -27.38
CA ILE A 67 14.26 -7.41 -26.28
C ILE A 67 14.73 -8.23 -25.06
N ALA A 68 15.12 -9.49 -25.26
CA ALA A 68 15.62 -10.34 -24.17
C ALA A 68 16.91 -9.81 -23.55
N ARG A 69 17.83 -9.26 -24.36
CA ARG A 69 19.04 -8.60 -23.87
C ARG A 69 18.71 -7.37 -23.04
N LEU A 70 17.77 -6.53 -23.48
CA LEU A 70 17.34 -5.36 -22.71
C LEU A 70 16.71 -5.77 -21.39
N GLN A 71 15.82 -6.78 -21.39
CA GLN A 71 15.19 -7.30 -20.19
C GLN A 71 16.23 -7.81 -19.17
N THR A 72 17.26 -8.52 -19.65
CA THR A 72 18.36 -9.00 -18.82
C THR A 72 19.15 -7.84 -18.21
N SER A 73 19.54 -6.85 -19.03
CA SER A 73 20.27 -5.66 -18.55
C SER A 73 19.46 -4.87 -17.52
N LEU A 74 18.16 -4.72 -17.73
CA LEU A 74 17.25 -4.05 -16.81
C LEU A 74 17.13 -4.81 -15.48
N THR A 75 16.98 -6.14 -15.53
CA THR A 75 16.89 -6.99 -14.32
C THR A 75 18.21 -6.95 -13.53
N GLN A 76 19.36 -6.88 -14.21
CA GLN A 76 20.67 -6.76 -13.56
C GLN A 76 20.86 -5.46 -12.76
N THR A 77 20.11 -4.39 -13.08
CA THR A 77 20.24 -3.13 -12.34
C THR A 77 19.72 -3.19 -10.91
N GLN A 78 18.97 -4.23 -10.52
CA GLN A 78 18.30 -4.37 -9.21
C GLN A 78 17.35 -3.21 -8.82
N LYS A 79 17.14 -2.22 -9.70
CA LYS A 79 16.24 -1.08 -9.49
C LYS A 79 14.81 -1.37 -9.95
N ILE A 80 14.59 -2.53 -10.56
CA ILE A 80 13.33 -2.90 -11.21
C ILE A 80 12.75 -4.10 -10.47
N SER A 81 11.53 -3.94 -9.97
CA SER A 81 10.85 -4.99 -9.20
C SER A 81 10.39 -6.14 -10.09
N SER A 82 9.87 -5.84 -11.28
CA SER A 82 9.48 -6.86 -12.27
C SER A 82 9.57 -6.30 -13.70
N THR A 83 9.80 -7.19 -14.66
CA THR A 83 9.71 -6.87 -16.09
C THR A 83 8.70 -7.83 -16.72
N ASN A 84 7.73 -7.30 -17.45
CA ASN A 84 6.75 -8.11 -18.19
C ASN A 84 6.83 -7.77 -19.67
N PHE A 85 7.03 -8.79 -20.51
CA PHE A 85 6.97 -8.63 -21.96
C PHE A 85 5.52 -8.78 -22.40
N VAL A 86 5.03 -7.82 -23.18
CA VAL A 86 3.66 -7.82 -23.71
C VAL A 86 3.76 -7.90 -25.23
N SER A 87 3.12 -8.89 -25.84
CA SER A 87 3.09 -9.01 -27.30
C SER A 87 2.22 -7.94 -27.95
N LYS A 88 2.29 -7.78 -29.27
CA LYS A 88 1.41 -6.82 -29.99
C LYS A 88 -0.07 -7.16 -29.82
N GLU A 89 -0.41 -8.44 -29.85
CA GLU A 89 -1.76 -8.96 -29.70
C GLU A 89 -2.28 -8.73 -28.27
N GLU A 90 -1.44 -8.97 -27.27
CA GLU A 90 -1.78 -8.70 -25.87
C GLU A 90 -1.91 -7.19 -25.62
N ALA A 91 -1.04 -6.36 -26.20
CA ALA A 91 -1.13 -4.91 -26.11
C ALA A 91 -2.43 -4.38 -26.70
N LEU A 92 -2.88 -4.94 -27.84
CA LEU A 92 -4.17 -4.61 -28.45
C LEU A 92 -5.33 -4.99 -27.53
N LYS A 93 -5.30 -6.18 -26.92
CA LYS A 93 -6.34 -6.64 -25.99
C LYS A 93 -6.41 -5.75 -24.74
N ILE A 94 -5.26 -5.38 -24.17
CA ILE A 94 -5.18 -4.48 -23.01
C ILE A 94 -5.73 -3.11 -23.39
N TYR A 95 -5.37 -2.58 -24.56
CA TYR A 95 -5.87 -1.30 -25.06
C TYR A 95 -7.40 -1.34 -25.24
N GLN A 96 -7.93 -2.39 -25.85
CA GLN A 96 -9.37 -2.56 -25.99
C GLN A 96 -10.07 -2.65 -24.64
N GLU A 97 -9.48 -3.36 -23.68
CA GLU A 97 -10.04 -3.52 -22.33
C GLU A 97 -10.04 -2.23 -21.52
N GLN A 98 -9.00 -1.41 -21.64
CA GLN A 98 -8.90 -0.10 -20.99
C GLN A 98 -9.83 0.95 -21.61
N ASN A 99 -10.15 0.83 -22.90
CA ASN A 99 -10.99 1.77 -23.63
C ASN A 99 -12.41 1.21 -23.89
N LYS A 100 -12.85 0.17 -23.16
CA LYS A 100 -14.21 -0.41 -23.28
C LYS A 100 -15.32 0.63 -23.14
N ASP A 101 -15.06 1.69 -22.37
CA ASP A 101 -16.04 2.75 -22.08
C ASP A 101 -15.95 3.94 -23.06
N ASP A 102 -14.98 3.94 -23.99
CA ASP A 102 -14.82 4.98 -25.02
C ASP A 102 -14.89 4.37 -26.44
N PRO A 103 -16.08 4.34 -27.07
CA PRO A 103 -16.29 3.73 -28.38
C PRO A 103 -15.59 4.46 -29.53
N LEU A 104 -14.94 5.62 -29.31
CA LEU A 104 -14.14 6.29 -30.34
C LEU A 104 -12.70 5.76 -30.42
N LEU A 105 -12.27 4.98 -29.43
CA LEU A 105 -10.90 4.46 -29.31
C LEU A 105 -10.81 2.94 -29.59
N LEU A 106 -11.92 2.30 -29.96
CA LEU A 106 -12.03 0.87 -30.30
C LEU A 106 -12.23 0.65 -31.80
#